data_AF-A0A958I9T7-F1
#
_entry.id   AF-A0A958I9T7-F1
#
_cell.length_a   1.000
_cell.length_b   1.000
_cell.length_c   1.000
_cell.angle_alpha   90.00
_cell.angle_beta   90.00
_cell.angle_gamma   90.00
#
_symmetry.space_group_name_H-M   'P 1'
#
loop_
_entity.id
_entity.type
_entity.pdbx_description
1 polymer ?
#
loop_
_entity_poly.entity_id
_entity_poly.type
_entity_poly.pdbx_seq_one_letter_code
_entity_poly.pdbx_strand_id
1 'polypeptide(L)'
;NNRFAAAYEAGDLDKALCRLRKAMLTDPESTRFPNIFKIVLGEQIDLAKEDYPRYAPHLLAGMYLFANDETFLAYAWDVWRYVLQNKIDAAQYGEGNRILEWLQANLENPDQQAELGEIERQFVLNHAITLLRRGEPAKAYRTIEPLFLKSPMEPAVRDSYVESGVQNMVRLANYGKVDSAMVLGDTLLARVSGYPVVRATCVQITLMQFNLNPDLRKDLEKAFAMISRAYQLDPENVYVRELLMHLYEDRAMEKVRQTRYREGRRIAREGLEIDPDNQRLKDTVSLIDRALGQGTLKKSNL
;
A
#
# COMPACT_ATOMS: atom_id res chain seq x y z
N ASN A 1 -41.98 -7.19 -30.68
CA ASN A 1 -41.46 -6.80 -32.01
C ASN A 1 -41.88 -5.40 -32.45
N ASN A 2 -43.17 -5.10 -32.63
CA ASN A 2 -43.61 -3.77 -33.15
C ASN A 2 -43.14 -2.57 -32.32
N ARG A 3 -42.97 -2.74 -31.00
CA ARG A 3 -42.45 -1.67 -30.13
C ARG A 3 -40.95 -1.43 -30.33
N PHE A 4 -40.12 -2.44 -30.60
CA PHE A 4 -38.69 -2.19 -30.85
C PHE A 4 -38.51 -1.43 -32.17
N ALA A 5 -39.09 -1.93 -33.27
CA ALA A 5 -38.98 -1.33 -34.60
C ALA A 5 -39.38 0.16 -34.59
N ALA A 6 -40.51 0.48 -33.96
CA ALA A 6 -40.96 1.87 -33.85
C ALA A 6 -40.03 2.79 -33.02
N ALA A 7 -39.23 2.25 -32.08
CA ALA A 7 -38.23 3.06 -31.36
C ALA A 7 -36.97 3.25 -32.22
N TYR A 8 -36.54 2.20 -32.90
CA TYR A 8 -35.38 2.23 -33.78
C TYR A 8 -35.60 3.16 -35.00
N GLU A 9 -36.75 3.05 -35.67
CA GLU A 9 -37.15 3.93 -36.78
C GLU A 9 -37.27 5.40 -36.37
N ALA A 10 -37.60 5.66 -35.09
CA ALA A 10 -37.66 7.00 -34.52
C ALA A 10 -36.28 7.55 -34.09
N GLY A 11 -35.20 6.78 -34.24
CA GLY A 11 -33.85 7.14 -33.79
C GLY A 11 -33.66 7.11 -32.27
N ASP A 12 -34.62 6.58 -31.51
CA ASP A 12 -34.54 6.46 -30.05
C ASP A 12 -33.85 5.15 -29.66
N LEU A 13 -32.54 5.13 -29.87
CA LEU A 13 -31.71 3.92 -29.78
C LEU A 13 -31.56 3.42 -28.32
N ASP A 14 -31.62 4.30 -27.32
CA ASP A 14 -31.66 3.93 -25.90
C ASP A 14 -32.95 3.14 -25.56
N LYS A 15 -34.11 3.64 -26.00
CA LYS A 15 -35.38 2.94 -25.83
C LYS A 15 -35.44 1.65 -26.63
N ALA A 16 -34.80 1.61 -27.81
CA ALA A 16 -34.66 0.41 -28.60
C ALA A 16 -33.86 -0.67 -27.84
N LEU A 17 -32.69 -0.32 -27.27
CA LEU A 17 -31.87 -1.21 -26.44
C LEU A 17 -32.61 -1.70 -25.20
N CYS A 18 -33.31 -0.82 -24.49
CA CYS A 18 -34.15 -1.21 -23.34
C CYS A 18 -35.24 -2.22 -23.73
N ARG A 19 -35.88 -2.04 -24.88
CA ARG A 19 -36.93 -2.96 -25.39
C ARG A 19 -36.35 -4.30 -25.79
N LEU A 20 -35.16 -4.32 -26.41
CA LEU A 20 -34.45 -5.54 -26.77
C LEU A 20 -34.01 -6.33 -25.54
N ARG A 21 -33.50 -5.68 -24.48
CA ARG A 21 -33.18 -6.35 -23.20
C ARG A 21 -34.39 -7.04 -22.60
N LYS A 22 -35.55 -6.37 -22.58
CA LYS A 22 -36.80 -6.97 -22.10
C LYS A 22 -37.23 -8.16 -22.97
N ALA A 23 -37.04 -8.08 -24.29
CA ALA A 23 -37.35 -9.18 -25.19
C ALA A 23 -36.46 -10.40 -24.92
N MET A 24 -35.14 -10.21 -24.74
CA MET A 24 -34.21 -11.29 -24.38
C MET A 24 -34.55 -11.97 -23.05
N LEU A 25 -35.06 -11.22 -22.07
CA LEU A 25 -35.53 -11.81 -20.80
C LEU A 25 -36.83 -12.61 -20.95
N THR A 26 -37.67 -12.25 -21.92
CA THR A 26 -38.97 -12.91 -22.14
C THR A 26 -38.82 -14.16 -23.02
N ASP A 27 -37.83 -14.16 -23.90
CA ASP A 27 -37.56 -15.22 -24.87
C ASP A 27 -36.04 -15.47 -24.95
N PRO A 28 -35.46 -16.15 -23.93
CA PRO A 28 -34.01 -16.33 -23.80
C PRO A 28 -33.41 -17.26 -24.86
N GLU A 29 -34.21 -18.14 -25.46
CA GLU A 29 -33.79 -19.06 -26.52
C GLU A 29 -33.66 -18.38 -27.89
N SER A 30 -34.15 -17.13 -28.00
CA SER A 30 -34.12 -16.39 -29.25
C SER A 30 -32.72 -15.87 -29.58
N THR A 31 -32.14 -16.34 -30.69
CA THR A 31 -30.90 -15.79 -31.24
C THR A 31 -31.11 -14.45 -31.96
N ARG A 32 -32.36 -14.09 -32.28
CA ARG A 32 -32.70 -12.87 -33.02
C ARG A 32 -32.48 -11.61 -32.20
N PHE A 33 -32.96 -11.58 -30.96
CA PHE A 33 -32.89 -10.37 -30.13
C PHE A 33 -31.46 -9.99 -29.74
N PRO A 34 -30.57 -10.93 -29.36
CA PRO A 34 -29.16 -10.63 -29.13
C PRO A 34 -28.47 -10.06 -30.38
N ASN A 35 -28.72 -10.64 -31.57
CA ASN A 35 -28.12 -10.14 -32.81
C ASN A 35 -28.55 -8.70 -33.13
N ILE A 36 -29.84 -8.38 -32.99
CA ILE A 36 -30.32 -7.01 -33.20
C ILE A 36 -29.76 -6.07 -32.13
N PHE A 37 -29.70 -6.51 -30.87
CA PHE A 37 -29.11 -5.73 -29.78
C PHE A 37 -27.63 -5.40 -30.06
N LYS A 38 -26.86 -6.36 -30.58
CA LYS A 38 -25.46 -6.14 -30.99
C LYS A 38 -25.34 -5.06 -32.07
N ILE A 39 -26.18 -5.11 -33.12
CA ILE A 39 -26.19 -4.10 -34.20
C ILE A 39 -26.50 -2.71 -33.63
N VAL A 40 -27.59 -2.59 -32.87
CA VAL A 40 -28.01 -1.30 -32.29
C VAL A 40 -26.95 -0.76 -31.34
N LEU A 41 -26.32 -1.63 -30.54
CA LEU A 41 -25.24 -1.23 -29.64
C LEU A 41 -23.99 -0.77 -30.41
N GLY A 42 -23.68 -1.40 -31.55
CA GLY A 42 -22.62 -1.00 -32.47
C GLY A 42 -22.93 0.26 -33.28
N GLU A 43 -24.16 0.77 -33.27
CA GLU A 43 -24.49 2.11 -33.80
C GLU A 43 -24.34 3.20 -32.73
N GLN A 44 -24.24 2.83 -31.45
CA GLN A 44 -24.14 3.75 -30.30
C GLN A 44 -22.70 4.01 -29.85
N ILE A 45 -21.70 3.47 -30.54
CA ILE A 45 -20.27 3.55 -30.18
C ILE A 45 -19.85 4.97 -29.86
N ASP A 46 -20.03 5.86 -30.83
CA ASP A 46 -19.52 7.22 -30.75
C ASP A 46 -20.35 8.04 -29.77
N LEU A 47 -21.66 7.76 -29.68
CA LEU A 47 -22.54 8.35 -28.67
C LEU A 47 -22.15 7.92 -27.25
N ALA A 48 -21.66 6.69 -27.06
CA ALA A 48 -21.16 6.24 -25.76
C ALA A 48 -19.82 6.87 -25.40
N LYS A 49 -18.99 7.25 -26.38
CA LYS A 49 -17.78 8.07 -26.15
C LYS A 49 -18.15 9.50 -25.74
N GLU A 50 -19.27 10.02 -26.20
CA GLU A 50 -19.76 11.36 -25.85
C GLU A 50 -20.42 11.37 -24.47
N ASP A 51 -21.42 10.51 -24.25
CA ASP A 51 -22.27 10.44 -23.05
C ASP A 51 -22.19 9.06 -22.38
N TYR A 52 -21.01 8.73 -21.87
CA TYR A 52 -20.73 7.45 -21.21
C TYR A 52 -21.79 7.07 -20.14
N PRO A 53 -22.16 7.94 -19.18
CA PRO A 53 -23.08 7.56 -18.12
C PRO A 53 -24.44 7.07 -18.63
N ARG A 54 -24.94 7.64 -19.74
CA ARG A 54 -26.21 7.23 -20.35
C ARG A 54 -26.12 5.84 -20.98
N TYR A 55 -25.00 5.52 -21.61
CA TYR A 55 -24.85 4.29 -22.41
C TYR A 55 -24.14 3.14 -21.69
N ALA A 56 -23.45 3.41 -20.57
CA ALA A 56 -22.75 2.43 -19.76
C ALA A 56 -23.59 1.17 -19.45
N PRO A 57 -24.88 1.27 -19.04
CA PRO A 57 -25.67 0.08 -18.71
C PRO A 57 -25.90 -0.86 -19.89
N HIS A 58 -25.88 -0.35 -21.13
CA HIS A 58 -26.08 -1.16 -22.33
C HIS A 58 -24.78 -1.80 -22.79
N LEU A 59 -23.67 -1.07 -22.72
CA LEU A 59 -22.35 -1.62 -23.02
C LEU A 59 -21.98 -2.73 -22.04
N LEU A 60 -22.20 -2.52 -20.74
CA LEU A 60 -22.01 -3.53 -19.70
C LEU A 60 -22.90 -4.75 -19.96
N ALA A 61 -24.15 -4.56 -20.39
CA ALA A 61 -25.01 -5.69 -20.77
C ALA A 61 -24.46 -6.46 -21.98
N GLY A 62 -23.90 -5.75 -22.98
CA GLY A 62 -23.23 -6.36 -24.13
C GLY A 62 -22.06 -7.26 -23.71
N MET A 63 -21.25 -6.82 -22.75
CA MET A 63 -20.11 -7.61 -22.23
C MET A 63 -20.51 -9.00 -21.73
N TYR A 64 -21.67 -9.12 -21.07
CA TYR A 64 -22.16 -10.40 -20.58
C TYR A 64 -22.79 -11.26 -21.68
N LEU A 65 -23.48 -10.62 -22.63
CA LEU A 65 -24.24 -11.33 -23.67
C LEU A 65 -23.35 -11.84 -24.81
N PHE A 66 -22.23 -11.16 -25.08
CA PHE A 66 -21.40 -11.41 -26.27
C PHE A 66 -19.93 -11.60 -25.93
N ALA A 67 -19.63 -12.16 -24.75
CA ALA A 67 -18.27 -12.39 -24.27
C ALA A 67 -17.38 -13.19 -25.25
N ASN A 68 -17.99 -14.08 -26.05
CA ASN A 68 -17.29 -14.94 -27.01
C ASN A 68 -17.44 -14.48 -28.48
N ASP A 69 -18.00 -13.30 -28.72
CA ASP A 69 -18.24 -12.80 -30.08
C ASP A 69 -17.10 -11.86 -30.50
N GLU A 70 -16.22 -12.32 -31.40
CA GLU A 70 -15.03 -11.57 -31.83
C GLU A 70 -15.35 -10.17 -32.38
N THR A 71 -16.46 -10.03 -33.10
CA THR A 71 -16.88 -8.74 -33.66
C THR A 71 -17.30 -7.79 -32.55
N PHE A 72 -18.04 -8.29 -31.55
CA PHE A 72 -18.37 -7.51 -30.37
C PHE A 72 -17.13 -7.17 -29.55
N LEU A 73 -16.18 -8.09 -29.36
CA LEU A 73 -14.95 -7.85 -28.60
C LEU A 73 -14.10 -6.75 -29.23
N ALA A 74 -13.92 -6.77 -30.55
CA ALA A 74 -13.19 -5.72 -31.26
C ALA A 74 -13.82 -4.34 -31.06
N TYR A 75 -15.15 -4.26 -31.12
CA TYR A 75 -15.89 -3.04 -30.83
C TYR A 75 -15.78 -2.61 -29.36
N ALA A 76 -16.04 -3.54 -28.44
CA ALA A 76 -16.03 -3.31 -27.01
C ALA A 76 -14.66 -2.79 -26.56
N TRP A 77 -13.58 -3.33 -27.13
CA TRP A 77 -12.23 -2.82 -26.91
C TRP A 77 -12.12 -1.32 -27.19
N ASP A 78 -12.55 -0.86 -28.36
CA ASP A 78 -12.41 0.55 -28.75
C ASP A 78 -13.18 1.50 -27.83
N VAL A 79 -14.39 1.12 -27.42
CA VAL A 79 -15.18 1.92 -26.47
C VAL A 79 -14.57 1.89 -25.09
N TRP A 80 -14.27 0.70 -24.56
CA TRP A 80 -13.81 0.58 -23.18
C TRP A 80 -12.43 1.16 -22.97
N ARG A 81 -11.53 1.01 -23.94
CA ARG A 81 -10.25 1.73 -23.98
C ARG A 81 -10.48 3.24 -23.83
N TYR A 82 -11.33 3.82 -24.67
CA TYR A 82 -11.61 5.25 -24.64
C TYR A 82 -12.22 5.68 -23.30
N VAL A 83 -13.19 4.91 -22.79
CA VAL A 83 -13.87 5.19 -21.52
C VAL A 83 -12.89 5.14 -20.34
N LEU A 84 -12.07 4.10 -20.25
CA LEU A 84 -11.07 3.94 -19.19
C LEU A 84 -10.02 5.06 -19.21
N GLN A 85 -9.61 5.51 -20.39
CA GLN A 85 -8.61 6.57 -20.55
C GLN A 85 -9.17 7.98 -20.29
N ASN A 86 -10.44 8.24 -20.62
CA ASN A 86 -10.96 9.62 -20.73
C ASN A 86 -12.16 9.94 -19.84
N LYS A 87 -12.91 8.93 -19.38
CA LYS A 87 -14.24 9.15 -18.78
C LYS A 87 -14.37 8.65 -17.36
N ILE A 88 -13.65 7.59 -16.98
CA ILE A 88 -13.72 7.05 -15.64
C ILE A 88 -12.82 7.87 -14.71
N ASP A 89 -13.46 8.58 -13.78
CA ASP A 89 -12.75 9.27 -12.72
C ASP A 89 -12.54 8.37 -11.48
N ALA A 90 -11.88 8.92 -10.46
CA ALA A 90 -11.63 8.20 -9.22
C ALA A 90 -12.91 7.82 -8.44
N ALA A 91 -14.05 8.49 -8.66
CA ALA A 91 -15.33 8.13 -8.03
C ALA A 91 -15.94 6.89 -8.70
N GLN A 92 -15.65 6.66 -9.98
CA GLN A 92 -16.11 5.53 -10.77
C GLN A 92 -15.12 4.35 -10.81
N TYR A 93 -14.11 4.33 -9.94
CA TYR A 93 -13.05 3.32 -9.96
C TYR A 93 -13.59 1.87 -9.93
N GLY A 94 -14.61 1.60 -9.12
CA GLY A 94 -15.19 0.26 -9.01
C GLY A 94 -15.84 -0.23 -10.30
N GLU A 95 -16.39 0.66 -11.12
CA GLU A 95 -16.94 0.32 -12.43
C GLU A 95 -15.82 0.09 -13.45
N GLY A 96 -14.83 1.00 -13.48
CA GLY A 96 -13.65 0.83 -14.34
C GLY A 96 -12.87 -0.45 -14.04
N ASN A 97 -12.73 -0.83 -12.77
CA ASN A 97 -12.07 -2.08 -12.40
C ASN A 97 -12.82 -3.32 -12.91
N ARG A 98 -14.16 -3.32 -12.88
CA ARG A 98 -14.95 -4.43 -13.47
C ARG A 98 -14.77 -4.52 -14.98
N ILE A 99 -14.66 -3.38 -15.66
CA ILE A 99 -14.39 -3.32 -17.10
C ILE A 99 -13.00 -3.88 -17.38
N LEU A 100 -11.98 -3.46 -16.62
CA LEU A 100 -10.60 -3.99 -16.74
C LEU A 100 -10.56 -5.50 -16.55
N GLU A 101 -11.16 -6.02 -15.47
CA GLU A 101 -11.19 -7.47 -15.17
C GLU A 101 -11.86 -8.26 -16.30
N TRP A 102 -12.96 -7.74 -16.86
CA TRP A 102 -13.62 -8.39 -17.98
C TRP A 102 -12.77 -8.35 -19.25
N LEU A 103 -12.16 -7.21 -19.59
CA LEU A 103 -11.27 -7.11 -20.76
C LEU A 103 -10.08 -8.05 -20.63
N GLN A 104 -9.45 -8.13 -19.45
CA GLN A 104 -8.34 -9.05 -19.19
C GLN A 104 -8.74 -10.51 -19.44
N ALA A 105 -9.97 -10.89 -19.09
CA ALA A 105 -10.47 -12.26 -19.22
C ALA A 105 -10.91 -12.63 -20.64
N ASN A 106 -11.23 -11.67 -21.51
CA ASN A 106 -11.86 -11.93 -22.81
C ASN A 106 -11.01 -11.48 -24.03
N LEU A 107 -10.00 -10.62 -23.85
CA LEU A 107 -9.12 -10.26 -24.94
C LEU A 107 -8.05 -11.34 -25.16
N GLU A 108 -7.95 -11.85 -26.38
CA GLU A 108 -6.90 -12.82 -26.74
C GLU A 108 -5.73 -12.17 -27.49
N ASN A 109 -5.96 -10.99 -28.09
CA ASN A 109 -4.96 -10.30 -28.88
C ASN A 109 -3.81 -9.76 -28.00
N PRO A 110 -2.54 -10.14 -28.26
CA PRO A 110 -1.40 -9.72 -27.45
C PRO A 110 -1.15 -8.21 -27.42
N ASP A 111 -1.39 -7.50 -28.53
CA ASP A 111 -1.20 -6.05 -28.62
C ASP A 111 -2.25 -5.32 -27.77
N GLN A 112 -3.50 -5.79 -27.82
CA GLN A 112 -4.57 -5.26 -26.98
C GLN A 112 -4.32 -5.56 -25.49
N GLN A 113 -3.81 -6.74 -25.16
CA GLN A 113 -3.43 -7.10 -23.80
C GLN A 113 -2.28 -6.21 -23.27
N ALA A 114 -1.29 -5.91 -24.11
CA ALA A 114 -0.19 -5.00 -23.75
C ALA A 114 -0.70 -3.57 -23.51
N GLU A 115 -1.55 -3.05 -24.40
CA GLU A 115 -2.19 -1.73 -24.24
C GLU A 115 -3.10 -1.69 -23.01
N LEU A 116 -3.85 -2.75 -22.74
CA LEU A 116 -4.70 -2.88 -21.55
C LEU A 116 -3.87 -2.85 -20.26
N GLY A 117 -2.70 -3.48 -20.24
CA GLY A 117 -1.77 -3.43 -19.11
C GLY A 117 -1.30 -2.00 -18.80
N GLU A 118 -1.06 -1.19 -19.83
CA GLU A 118 -0.73 0.23 -19.65
C GLU A 118 -1.91 1.04 -19.11
N ILE A 119 -3.11 0.79 -19.64
CA ILE A 119 -4.34 1.44 -19.16
C ILE A 119 -4.61 1.07 -17.69
N GLU A 120 -4.53 -0.21 -17.33
CA GLU A 120 -4.66 -0.70 -15.94
C GLU A 120 -3.67 0.03 -15.03
N ARG A 121 -2.40 0.09 -15.43
CA ARG A 121 -1.35 0.76 -14.66
C ARG A 121 -1.68 2.22 -14.40
N GLN A 122 -1.99 3.00 -15.43
CA GLN A 122 -2.34 4.42 -15.28
C GLN A 122 -3.60 4.62 -14.44
N PHE A 123 -4.61 3.80 -14.67
CA PHE A 123 -5.89 3.85 -13.96
C PHE A 123 -5.72 3.60 -12.45
N VAL A 124 -5.01 2.54 -12.08
CA VAL A 124 -4.73 2.18 -10.69
C VAL A 124 -3.87 3.23 -10.01
N LEU A 125 -2.82 3.75 -10.69
CA LEU A 125 -1.97 4.82 -10.16
C LEU A 125 -2.76 6.10 -9.87
N ASN A 126 -3.57 6.56 -10.82
CA ASN A 126 -4.39 7.77 -10.66
C ASN A 126 -5.39 7.62 -9.51
N HIS A 127 -5.99 6.43 -9.35
CA HIS A 127 -6.89 6.16 -8.24
C HIS A 127 -6.16 6.15 -6.90
N ALA A 128 -5.00 5.47 -6.81
CA ALA A 128 -4.19 5.44 -5.59
C ALA A 128 -3.76 6.85 -5.16
N ILE A 129 -3.30 7.70 -6.10
CA ILE A 129 -2.97 9.10 -5.85
C ILE A 129 -4.20 9.87 -5.33
N THR A 130 -5.37 9.65 -5.90
CA THR A 130 -6.60 10.32 -5.45
C THR A 130 -6.98 9.89 -4.03
N LEU A 131 -6.84 8.61 -3.70
CA LEU A 131 -7.05 8.09 -2.34
C LEU A 131 -6.07 8.71 -1.35
N LEU A 132 -4.79 8.89 -1.72
CA LEU A 132 -3.82 9.58 -0.87
C LEU A 132 -4.21 11.04 -0.63
N ARG A 133 -4.61 11.76 -1.67
CA ARG A 133 -5.10 13.15 -1.55
C ARG A 133 -6.33 13.29 -0.65
N ARG A 134 -7.19 12.27 -0.61
CA ARG A 134 -8.36 12.18 0.28
C ARG A 134 -7.98 11.76 1.72
N GLY A 135 -6.71 11.51 1.98
CA GLY A 135 -6.24 11.03 3.28
C GLY A 135 -6.69 9.59 3.55
N GLU A 136 -6.77 8.74 2.54
CA GLU A 136 -7.15 7.32 2.62
C GLU A 136 -5.98 6.36 2.29
N PRO A 137 -4.79 6.49 2.93
CA PRO A 137 -3.59 5.75 2.53
C PRO A 137 -3.72 4.22 2.67
N ALA A 138 -4.55 3.73 3.60
CA ALA A 138 -4.81 2.29 3.74
C ALA A 138 -5.51 1.70 2.51
N LYS A 139 -6.44 2.45 1.90
CA LYS A 139 -7.09 2.02 0.66
C LYS A 139 -6.13 2.15 -0.51
N ALA A 140 -5.41 3.28 -0.60
CA ALA A 140 -4.40 3.49 -1.64
C ALA A 140 -3.37 2.35 -1.68
N TYR A 141 -2.85 1.95 -0.51
CA TYR A 141 -1.89 0.86 -0.38
C TYR A 141 -2.46 -0.48 -0.90
N ARG A 142 -3.70 -0.83 -0.52
CA ARG A 142 -4.35 -2.06 -1.00
C ARG A 142 -4.65 -2.02 -2.50
N THR A 143 -4.95 -0.84 -3.03
CA THR A 143 -5.21 -0.63 -4.47
C THR A 143 -3.94 -0.84 -5.29
N ILE A 144 -2.80 -0.30 -4.86
CA ILE A 144 -1.56 -0.35 -5.64
C ILE A 144 -0.77 -1.65 -5.44
N GLU A 145 -0.97 -2.37 -4.33
CA GLU A 145 -0.23 -3.61 -4.02
C GLU A 145 -0.31 -4.69 -5.11
N PRO A 146 -1.47 -5.05 -5.69
CA PRO A 146 -1.53 -6.03 -6.77
C PRO A 146 -0.72 -5.61 -8.00
N LEU A 147 -0.76 -4.32 -8.35
CA LEU A 147 0.02 -3.79 -9.47
C LEU A 147 1.52 -3.82 -9.17
N PHE A 148 1.92 -3.50 -7.94
CA PHE A 148 3.31 -3.63 -7.50
C PHE A 148 3.81 -5.07 -7.58
N LEU A 149 3.00 -6.06 -7.17
CA LEU A 149 3.40 -7.47 -7.25
C LEU A 149 3.58 -7.95 -8.70
N LYS A 150 2.80 -7.42 -9.65
CA LYS A 150 2.95 -7.70 -11.08
C LYS A 150 4.16 -7.00 -11.69
N SER A 151 4.48 -5.78 -11.26
CA SER A 151 5.50 -4.92 -11.89
C SER A 151 6.37 -4.18 -10.85
N PRO A 152 7.15 -4.89 -10.02
CA PRO A 152 7.84 -4.30 -8.88
C PRO A 152 9.01 -3.38 -9.27
N MET A 153 9.50 -3.49 -10.51
CA MET A 153 10.60 -2.69 -11.03
C MET A 153 10.15 -1.40 -11.71
N GLU A 154 8.84 -1.23 -11.95
CA GLU A 154 8.30 -0.02 -12.58
C GLU A 154 8.38 1.15 -11.59
N PRO A 155 9.13 2.23 -11.90
CA PRO A 155 9.38 3.32 -10.94
C PRO A 155 8.11 3.95 -10.38
N ALA A 156 7.16 4.32 -11.25
CA ALA A 156 5.92 4.98 -10.81
C ALA A 156 5.06 4.10 -9.88
N VAL A 157 5.00 2.79 -10.15
CA VAL A 157 4.29 1.81 -9.32
C VAL A 157 5.00 1.63 -7.99
N ARG A 158 6.33 1.50 -8.02
CA ARG A 158 7.16 1.34 -6.83
C ARG A 158 7.09 2.57 -5.92
N ASP A 159 7.17 3.77 -6.48
CA ASP A 159 7.06 5.04 -5.76
C ASP A 159 5.68 5.17 -5.09
N SER A 160 4.61 4.91 -5.84
CA SER A 160 3.24 4.97 -5.30
C SER A 160 2.98 3.91 -4.21
N TYR A 161 3.54 2.71 -4.36
CA TYR A 161 3.49 1.65 -3.35
C TYR A 161 4.21 2.05 -2.05
N VAL A 162 5.42 2.62 -2.17
CA VAL A 162 6.17 3.13 -1.01
C VAL A 162 5.44 4.28 -0.34
N GLU A 163 4.99 5.28 -1.12
CA GLU A 163 4.32 6.46 -0.59
C GLU A 163 3.05 6.09 0.18
N SER A 164 2.19 5.28 -0.45
CA SER A 164 0.95 4.83 0.19
C SER A 164 1.21 3.95 1.43
N GLY A 165 2.22 3.09 1.38
CA GLY A 165 2.66 2.27 2.51
C GLY A 165 3.15 3.12 3.68
N VAL A 166 4.06 4.07 3.43
CA VAL A 166 4.62 4.99 4.44
C VAL A 166 3.53 5.85 5.07
N GLN A 167 2.65 6.45 4.27
CA GLN A 167 1.54 7.25 4.81
C GLN A 167 0.58 6.38 5.64
N ASN A 168 0.36 5.12 5.25
CA ASN A 168 -0.45 4.18 6.02
C ASN A 168 0.23 3.79 7.34
N MET A 169 1.55 3.58 7.36
CA MET A 169 2.31 3.35 8.59
C MET A 169 2.15 4.51 9.58
N VAL A 170 2.36 5.75 9.11
CA VAL A 170 2.20 6.95 9.94
C VAL A 170 0.78 7.04 10.48
N ARG A 171 -0.23 6.80 9.63
CA ARG A 171 -1.64 6.79 10.07
C ARG A 171 -1.89 5.74 11.14
N LEU A 172 -1.43 4.50 10.96
CA LEU A 172 -1.57 3.43 11.95
C LEU A 172 -0.93 3.81 13.29
N ALA A 173 0.29 4.34 13.26
CA ALA A 173 1.01 4.76 14.45
C ALA A 173 0.29 5.90 15.19
N ASN A 174 -0.26 6.89 14.47
CA ASN A 174 -1.05 7.98 15.05
C ASN A 174 -2.36 7.50 15.72
N TYR A 175 -2.91 6.36 15.30
CA TYR A 175 -4.05 5.71 15.97
C TYR A 175 -3.63 4.74 17.09
N GLY A 176 -2.35 4.75 17.51
CA GLY A 176 -1.83 3.85 18.54
C GLY A 176 -1.62 2.41 18.07
N LYS A 177 -1.79 2.11 16.78
CA LYS A 177 -1.58 0.77 16.19
C LYS A 177 -0.12 0.59 15.77
N VAL A 178 0.80 0.81 16.69
CA VAL A 178 2.24 0.84 16.42
C VAL A 178 2.75 -0.52 15.90
N ASP A 179 2.33 -1.63 16.50
CA ASP A 179 2.75 -2.96 16.04
C ASP A 179 2.35 -3.22 14.58
N SER A 180 1.12 -2.83 14.20
CA SER A 180 0.67 -2.92 12.81
C SER A 180 1.47 -2.01 11.87
N ALA A 181 1.84 -0.81 12.33
CA ALA A 181 2.69 0.09 11.57
C ALA A 181 4.10 -0.50 11.35
N MET A 182 4.68 -1.14 12.36
CA MET A 182 6.00 -1.76 12.27
C MET A 182 6.00 -3.01 11.40
N VAL A 183 4.94 -3.85 11.46
CA VAL A 183 4.78 -5.00 10.55
C VAL A 183 4.68 -4.55 9.09
N LEU A 184 3.96 -3.47 8.82
CA LEU A 184 3.91 -2.88 7.49
C LEU A 184 5.28 -2.32 7.08
N GLY A 185 5.99 -1.65 8.00
CA GLY A 185 7.36 -1.20 7.78
C GLY A 185 8.31 -2.32 7.40
N ASP A 186 8.27 -3.46 8.10
CA ASP A 186 9.07 -4.64 7.76
C ASP A 186 8.73 -5.21 6.39
N THR A 187 7.45 -5.24 6.05
CA THR A 187 6.96 -5.67 4.74
C THR A 187 7.54 -4.77 3.63
N LEU A 188 7.52 -3.45 3.83
CA LEU A 188 8.10 -2.50 2.89
C LEU A 188 9.62 -2.65 2.80
N LEU A 189 10.33 -2.76 3.92
CA LEU A 189 11.78 -2.93 3.93
C LEU A 189 12.22 -4.21 3.21
N ALA A 190 11.44 -5.29 3.33
CA ALA A 190 11.70 -6.55 2.64
C ALA A 190 11.46 -6.47 1.13
N ARG A 191 10.43 -5.75 0.70
CA ARG A 191 10.02 -5.69 -0.72
C ARG A 191 10.72 -4.59 -1.53
N VAL A 192 11.07 -3.48 -0.89
CA VAL A 192 11.64 -2.29 -1.54
C VAL A 192 12.84 -1.77 -0.75
N SER A 193 13.78 -2.67 -0.48
CA SER A 193 15.08 -2.32 0.11
C SER A 193 15.77 -1.28 -0.77
N GLY A 194 16.06 -0.12 -0.19
CA GLY A 194 16.66 1.02 -0.90
C GLY A 194 15.98 2.35 -0.65
N TYR A 195 14.70 2.38 -0.24
CA TYR A 195 13.99 3.64 0.03
C TYR A 195 14.35 4.17 1.42
N PRO A 196 15.10 5.28 1.53
CA PRO A 196 15.50 5.82 2.83
C PRO A 196 14.30 6.26 3.66
N VAL A 197 13.24 6.74 3.01
CA VAL A 197 12.00 7.19 3.65
C VAL A 197 11.33 6.09 4.48
N VAL A 198 11.40 4.82 4.06
CA VAL A 198 10.82 3.70 4.82
C VAL A 198 11.58 3.51 6.13
N ARG A 199 12.92 3.49 6.08
CA ARG A 199 13.76 3.39 7.29
C ARG A 199 13.55 4.58 8.22
N ALA A 200 13.59 5.79 7.68
CA ALA A 200 13.35 7.02 8.44
C ALA A 200 11.98 7.02 9.12
N THR A 201 10.93 6.52 8.44
CA THR A 201 9.59 6.40 9.01
C THR A 201 9.54 5.39 10.15
N CYS A 202 10.15 4.21 10.00
CA CYS A 202 10.26 3.22 11.08
C CYS A 202 10.97 3.81 12.32
N VAL A 203 12.06 4.55 12.11
CA VAL A 203 12.79 5.24 13.19
C VAL A 203 11.91 6.31 13.84
N GLN A 204 11.23 7.14 13.06
CA GLN A 204 10.32 8.17 13.59
C GLN A 204 9.20 7.56 14.43
N ILE A 205 8.56 6.48 13.97
CA ILE A 205 7.51 5.77 14.71
C ILE A 205 8.07 5.19 16.01
N THR A 206 9.28 4.63 15.96
CA THR A 206 9.97 4.10 17.14
C THR A 206 10.22 5.19 18.19
N LEU A 207 10.76 6.33 17.78
CA LEU A 207 11.01 7.48 18.66
C LEU A 207 9.70 8.05 19.23
N MET A 208 8.66 8.14 18.40
CA MET A 208 7.33 8.56 18.84
C MET A 208 6.78 7.61 19.92
N GLN A 209 6.87 6.29 19.72
CA GLN A 209 6.38 5.31 20.68
C GLN A 209 7.18 5.34 21.99
N PHE A 210 8.51 5.49 21.91
CA PHE A 210 9.35 5.67 23.09
C PHE A 210 8.93 6.91 23.91
N ASN A 211 8.60 7.98 23.21
CA ASN A 211 8.21 9.23 23.85
C ASN A 211 6.81 9.19 24.45
N LEU A 212 5.84 8.56 23.78
CA LEU A 212 4.43 8.56 24.19
C LEU A 212 4.05 7.45 25.16
N ASN A 213 4.87 6.40 25.31
CA ASN A 213 4.56 5.26 26.17
C ASN A 213 5.46 5.21 27.42
N PRO A 214 4.99 5.70 28.59
CA PRO A 214 5.76 5.68 29.83
C PRO A 214 6.10 4.28 30.30
N ASP A 215 5.25 3.29 30.03
CA ASP A 215 5.47 1.91 30.47
C ASP A 215 6.60 1.26 29.68
N LEU A 216 6.80 1.66 28.43
CA LEU A 216 7.95 1.24 27.65
C LEU A 216 9.27 1.73 28.25
N ARG A 217 9.28 2.93 28.86
CA ARG A 217 10.47 3.46 29.55
C ARG A 217 10.76 2.75 30.87
N LYS A 218 9.76 2.10 31.48
CA LYS A 218 9.94 1.26 32.68
C LYS A 218 10.43 -0.13 32.32
N ASP A 219 10.08 -0.64 31.15
CA ASP A 219 10.55 -1.93 30.62
C ASP A 219 11.84 -1.74 29.82
N LEU A 220 12.96 -1.70 30.55
CA LEU A 220 14.28 -1.39 30.00
C LEU A 220 14.72 -2.35 28.87
N GLU A 221 14.35 -3.63 28.96
CA GLU A 221 14.69 -4.62 27.92
C GLU A 221 13.90 -4.37 26.64
N LYS A 222 12.58 -4.08 26.74
CA LYS A 222 11.79 -3.71 25.55
C LYS A 222 12.25 -2.39 24.94
N ALA A 223 12.52 -1.37 25.76
CA ALA A 223 13.07 -0.10 25.32
C ALA A 223 14.38 -0.31 24.55
N PHE A 224 15.31 -1.08 25.13
CA PHE A 224 16.60 -1.38 24.51
C PHE A 224 16.45 -2.10 23.18
N ALA A 225 15.63 -3.15 23.11
CA ALA A 225 15.40 -3.89 21.87
C ALA A 225 14.82 -2.99 20.77
N MET A 226 13.87 -2.13 21.11
CA MET A 226 13.21 -1.22 20.18
C MET A 226 14.17 -0.14 19.65
N ILE A 227 14.91 0.55 20.54
CA ILE A 227 15.86 1.60 20.13
C ILE A 227 17.07 0.99 19.41
N SER A 228 17.55 -0.19 19.80
CA SER A 228 18.61 -0.90 19.09
C SER A 228 18.20 -1.23 17.65
N ARG A 229 16.94 -1.65 17.44
CA ARG A 229 16.40 -1.87 16.10
C ARG A 229 16.35 -0.56 15.30
N ALA A 230 15.93 0.55 15.89
CA ALA A 230 15.97 1.85 15.22
C ALA A 230 17.40 2.24 14.84
N TYR A 231 18.39 1.96 15.70
CA TYR A 231 19.80 2.23 15.42
C TYR A 231 20.31 1.38 14.25
N GLN A 232 19.91 0.11 14.16
CA GLN A 232 20.25 -0.74 13.01
C GLN A 232 19.66 -0.21 11.68
N LEU A 233 18.52 0.47 11.72
CA LEU A 233 17.89 1.06 10.54
C LEU A 233 18.52 2.40 10.13
N ASP A 234 18.98 3.20 11.10
CA ASP A 234 19.60 4.50 10.87
C ASP A 234 20.66 4.82 11.94
N PRO A 235 21.90 4.32 11.78
CA PRO A 235 22.99 4.53 12.75
C PRO A 235 23.42 5.99 12.90
N GLU A 236 23.19 6.80 11.88
CA GLU A 236 23.55 8.22 11.84
C GLU A 236 22.52 9.10 12.57
N ASN A 237 21.38 8.53 12.98
CA ASN A 237 20.35 9.26 13.69
C ASN A 237 20.82 9.62 15.11
N VAL A 238 21.16 10.90 15.30
CA VAL A 238 21.70 11.43 16.56
C VAL A 238 20.77 11.14 17.75
N TYR A 239 19.45 11.27 17.58
CA TYR A 239 18.48 11.02 18.64
C TYR A 239 18.42 9.55 19.05
N VAL A 240 18.44 8.64 18.07
CA VAL A 240 18.46 7.20 18.34
C VAL A 240 19.75 6.81 19.04
N ARG A 241 20.90 7.32 18.56
CA ARG A 241 22.20 7.07 19.17
C ARG A 241 22.25 7.57 20.61
N GLU A 242 21.82 8.79 20.88
CA GLU A 242 21.76 9.36 22.24
C GLU A 242 20.87 8.52 23.17
N LEU A 243 19.64 8.20 22.74
CA LEU A 243 18.74 7.34 23.51
C LEU A 243 19.33 5.96 23.77
N LEU A 244 20.02 5.38 22.79
CA LEU A 244 20.68 4.09 22.95
C LEU A 244 21.77 4.16 24.02
N MET A 245 22.56 5.24 24.06
CA MET A 245 23.59 5.44 25.09
C MET A 245 23.00 5.56 26.50
N HIS A 246 21.87 6.25 26.66
CA HIS A 246 21.12 6.26 27.93
C HIS A 246 20.68 4.86 28.35
N LEU A 247 20.16 4.07 27.43
CA LEU A 247 19.70 2.71 27.73
C LEU A 247 20.87 1.77 28.08
N TYR A 248 22.05 1.93 27.46
CA TYR A 248 23.26 1.23 27.86
C TYR A 248 23.68 1.59 29.29
N GLU A 249 23.66 2.87 29.65
CA GLU A 249 23.96 3.33 31.03
C GLU A 249 22.96 2.71 32.02
N ASP A 250 21.66 2.82 31.76
CA ASP A 250 20.62 2.33 32.64
C ASP A 250 20.75 0.82 32.88
N ARG A 251 21.04 0.04 31.83
CA ARG A 251 21.26 -1.41 31.92
C ARG A 251 22.53 -1.74 32.72
N ALA A 252 23.62 -0.99 32.47
CA ALA A 252 24.84 -1.15 33.24
C ALA A 252 24.59 -0.89 34.74
N MET A 253 23.88 0.19 35.06
CA MET A 253 23.55 0.58 36.43
C MET A 253 22.52 -0.34 37.10
N GLU A 254 21.63 -0.97 36.34
CA GLU A 254 20.78 -2.05 36.85
C GLU A 254 21.61 -3.26 37.30
N LYS A 255 22.60 -3.70 36.50
CA LYS A 255 23.51 -4.78 36.91
C LYS A 255 24.35 -4.40 38.13
N VAL A 256 24.78 -3.13 38.22
CA VAL A 256 25.48 -2.61 39.41
C VAL A 256 24.59 -2.70 40.66
N ARG A 257 23.31 -2.29 40.58
CA ARG A 257 22.34 -2.42 41.68
C ARG A 257 22.13 -3.88 42.10
N GLN A 258 22.24 -4.82 41.17
CA GLN A 258 22.22 -6.26 41.41
C GLN A 258 23.57 -6.82 41.90
N THR A 259 24.56 -5.98 42.19
CA THR A 259 25.94 -6.34 42.57
C THR A 259 26.73 -7.11 41.50
N ARG A 260 26.25 -7.12 40.25
CA ARG A 260 26.87 -7.76 39.08
C ARG A 260 27.79 -6.78 38.35
N TYR A 261 28.77 -6.24 39.06
CA TYR A 261 29.65 -5.17 38.56
C TYR A 261 30.38 -5.52 37.26
N ARG A 262 30.90 -6.75 37.11
CA ARG A 262 31.61 -7.18 35.89
C ARG A 262 30.71 -7.12 34.65
N GLU A 263 29.45 -7.49 34.79
CA GLU A 263 28.48 -7.43 33.71
C GLU A 263 28.07 -5.99 33.40
N GLY A 264 27.83 -5.18 34.44
CA GLY A 264 27.55 -3.74 34.26
C GLY A 264 28.68 -3.05 33.50
N ARG A 265 29.94 -3.36 33.86
CA ARG A 265 31.12 -2.86 33.15
C ARG A 265 31.14 -3.29 31.68
N ARG A 266 30.81 -4.56 31.41
CA ARG A 266 30.76 -5.09 30.04
C ARG A 266 29.72 -4.34 29.21
N ILE A 267 28.50 -4.18 29.73
CA ILE A 267 27.41 -3.45 29.05
C ILE A 267 27.80 -2.00 28.76
N ALA A 268 28.39 -1.29 29.73
CA ALA A 268 28.83 0.10 29.50
C ALA A 268 29.92 0.20 28.42
N ARG A 269 30.81 -0.80 28.34
CA ARG A 269 31.82 -0.89 27.28
C ARG A 269 31.22 -1.21 25.91
N GLU A 270 30.24 -2.11 25.84
CA GLU A 270 29.49 -2.38 24.60
C GLU A 270 28.86 -1.07 24.05
N GLY A 271 28.36 -0.19 24.92
CA GLY A 271 27.88 1.14 24.49
C GLY A 271 29.00 2.05 23.96
N LEU A 272 30.18 2.04 24.58
CA LEU A 272 31.35 2.79 24.11
C LEU A 272 31.94 2.25 22.78
N GLU A 273 31.64 1.01 22.40
CA GLU A 273 31.98 0.51 21.06
C GLU A 273 31.16 1.23 19.96
N ILE A 274 29.96 1.72 20.30
CA ILE A 274 29.09 2.47 19.40
C ILE A 274 29.43 3.96 19.39
N ASP A 275 29.65 4.55 20.57
CA ASP A 275 30.04 5.95 20.73
C ASP A 275 31.23 6.06 21.69
N PRO A 276 32.48 5.94 21.16
CA PRO A 276 33.69 5.99 21.97
C PRO A 276 33.88 7.30 22.73
N ASP A 277 33.22 8.37 22.31
CA ASP A 277 33.32 9.70 22.91
C ASP A 277 32.25 9.98 23.95
N ASN A 278 31.35 9.02 24.20
CA ASN A 278 30.27 9.19 25.15
C ASN A 278 30.77 9.36 26.59
N GLN A 279 30.78 10.60 27.09
CA GLN A 279 31.31 10.94 28.42
C GLN A 279 30.54 10.24 29.54
N ARG A 280 29.21 10.12 29.40
CA ARG A 280 28.34 9.47 30.38
C ARG A 280 28.74 8.02 30.60
N LEU A 281 28.92 7.23 29.54
CA LEU A 281 29.37 5.85 29.66
C LEU A 281 30.82 5.74 30.19
N LYS A 282 31.72 6.67 29.85
CA LYS A 282 33.07 6.74 30.44
C LYS A 282 33.01 6.94 31.96
N ASP A 283 32.11 7.80 32.42
CA ASP A 283 31.87 8.04 33.85
C ASP A 283 31.28 6.81 34.52
N THR A 284 30.33 6.13 33.87
CA THR A 284 29.76 4.84 34.34
C THR A 284 30.84 3.77 34.50
N VAL A 285 31.71 3.56 33.51
CA VAL A 285 32.82 2.59 33.60
C VAL A 285 33.76 2.95 34.75
N SER A 286 34.12 4.23 34.89
CA SER A 286 35.01 4.72 35.97
C SER A 286 34.40 4.54 37.36
N LEU A 287 33.08 4.70 37.50
CA LEU A 287 32.35 4.42 38.74
C LEU A 287 32.42 2.92 39.09
N ILE A 288 32.16 2.04 38.11
CA ILE A 288 32.14 0.59 38.31
C ILE A 288 33.54 0.05 38.65
N ASP A 289 34.58 0.57 38.00
CA ASP A 289 35.97 0.17 38.25
C ASP A 289 36.42 0.51 39.68
N ARG A 290 36.00 1.67 40.21
CA ARG A 290 36.21 2.03 41.63
C ARG A 290 35.52 1.06 42.58
N ALA A 291 34.27 0.70 42.30
CA ALA A 291 33.52 -0.24 43.13
C ALA A 291 34.15 -1.65 43.14
N LEU A 292 34.63 -2.12 41.99
CA LEU A 292 35.37 -3.38 41.87
C LEU A 292 36.67 -3.37 42.68
N GLY A 293 37.45 -2.28 42.58
CA GLY A 293 38.71 -2.10 43.32
C GLY A 293 38.52 -2.08 44.85
N GLN A 294 37.47 -1.43 45.34
CA GLN A 294 37.13 -1.42 46.77
C GLN A 294 36.62 -2.77 47.27
N GLY A 295 35.92 -3.55 46.43
CA GLY A 295 35.46 -4.90 46.75
C GLY A 295 36.61 -5.91 46.90
N THR A 296 37.69 -5.77 46.11
CA THR A 296 38.90 -6.59 46.26
C THR A 296 39.66 -6.30 47.55
N LEU A 297 39.75 -5.04 47.97
CA LEU A 297 40.44 -4.64 49.22
C LEU A 297 39.73 -5.13 50.48
N LYS A 298 38.39 -5.27 50.47
CA LYS A 298 37.64 -5.83 51.59
C LYS A 298 37.74 -7.35 51.72
N LYS A 299 38.01 -8.09 50.63
CA LYS A 299 38.18 -9.55 50.66
C LYS A 299 39.61 -10.00 50.99
N SER A 300 40.60 -9.12 50.86
CA SER A 300 42.00 -9.40 51.21
C SER A 300 42.34 -9.13 52.68
N ASN A 301 41.41 -8.58 53.46
CA ASN A 301 41.57 -8.24 54.88
C ASN A 301 40.73 -9.13 55.82
N LEU A 302 40.24 -10.27 55.31
CA LEU A 302 39.58 -11.36 56.04
C LEU A 302 40.38 -12.64 55.77
#